data_AF-A0A3D2SJW5-F1
#
_entry.id   AF-A0A3D2SJW5-F1
#
_cell.length_a   1.000
_cell.length_b   1.000
_cell.length_c   1.000
_cell.angle_alpha   90.00
_cell.angle_beta   90.00
_cell.angle_gamma   90.00
#
_symmetry.space_group_name_H-M   'P 1'
#
loop_
_entity.id
_entity.type
_entity.pdbx_description
1 polymer ?
#
loop_
_entity_poly.entity_id
_entity_poly.type
_entity_poly.pdbx_seq_one_letter_code
_entity_poly.pdbx_strand_id
1 'polypeptide(L)'
;MLKAIFAIFSLGCFSFTTSVRANPNPTQYQQYIPKHWKILETVKGDLNRDGLEDIVLVIEENNPKNILSNDSLGSPELNINPRSLLVLFKTTQGYHLISKNQQLPSENDADSPCLADPLEDGGVTISKGILKINLHYWLSCGSWYVTHNT
;
A
#
# COMPACT_ATOMS: atom_id res chain seq x y z
N MET A 1 -83.14 5.25 -22.56
CA MET A 1 -82.60 5.59 -21.23
C MET A 1 -81.16 5.10 -21.19
N LEU A 2 -80.22 6.00 -21.45
CA LEU A 2 -78.80 5.73 -21.65
C LEU A 2 -78.09 5.76 -20.29
N LYS A 3 -77.34 4.72 -19.92
CA LYS A 3 -76.37 4.77 -18.80
C LYS A 3 -74.99 4.45 -19.35
N ALA A 4 -74.22 5.49 -19.59
CA ALA A 4 -72.78 5.40 -19.83
C ALA A 4 -72.08 5.11 -18.50
N ILE A 5 -71.25 4.06 -18.45
CA ILE A 5 -70.36 3.77 -17.33
C ILE A 5 -68.95 4.17 -17.78
N PHE A 6 -68.47 5.30 -17.25
CA PHE A 6 -67.07 5.69 -17.33
C PHE A 6 -66.33 5.03 -16.16
N ALA A 7 -65.52 4.01 -16.44
CA ALA A 7 -64.55 3.49 -15.48
C ALA A 7 -63.21 4.19 -15.71
N ILE A 8 -62.83 5.07 -14.77
CA ILE A 8 -61.56 5.77 -14.76
C ILE A 8 -60.50 4.79 -14.23
N PHE A 9 -59.59 4.35 -15.09
CA PHE A 9 -58.44 3.52 -14.70
C PHE A 9 -57.32 4.46 -14.24
N SER A 10 -57.22 4.72 -12.94
CA SER A 10 -56.12 5.51 -12.37
C SER A 10 -54.83 4.69 -12.39
N LEU A 11 -53.99 4.92 -13.40
CA LEU A 11 -52.67 4.32 -13.52
C LEU A 11 -51.72 4.97 -12.48
N GLY A 12 -51.63 4.37 -11.30
CA GLY A 12 -50.69 4.79 -10.27
C GLY A 12 -49.25 4.50 -10.70
N CYS A 13 -48.47 5.54 -11.00
CA CYS A 13 -47.02 5.45 -11.21
C CYS A 13 -46.34 5.18 -9.87
N PHE A 14 -46.09 3.91 -9.55
CA PHE A 14 -45.16 3.53 -8.49
C PHE A 14 -43.73 3.81 -8.95
N SER A 15 -43.19 4.96 -8.54
CA SER A 15 -41.76 5.25 -8.71
C SER A 15 -40.98 4.46 -7.67
N PHE A 16 -40.47 3.28 -8.05
CA PHE A 16 -39.47 2.57 -7.27
C PHE A 16 -38.15 3.34 -7.38
N THR A 17 -37.80 4.13 -6.36
CA THR A 17 -36.44 4.63 -6.22
C THR A 17 -35.58 3.51 -5.65
N THR A 18 -34.79 2.86 -6.51
CA THR A 18 -33.75 1.97 -6.05
C THR A 18 -32.65 2.84 -5.43
N SER A 19 -32.64 2.94 -4.10
CA SER A 19 -31.46 3.42 -3.40
C SER A 19 -30.40 2.32 -3.48
N VAL A 20 -29.52 2.43 -4.48
CA VAL A 20 -28.27 1.66 -4.48
C VAL A 20 -27.47 2.17 -3.28
N ARG A 21 -27.50 1.42 -2.18
CA ARG A 21 -26.63 1.66 -1.04
C ARG A 21 -25.22 1.31 -1.51
N ALA A 22 -24.41 2.34 -1.77
CA ALA A 22 -22.99 2.14 -2.06
C ALA A 22 -22.39 1.31 -0.92
N ASN A 23 -21.92 0.11 -1.25
CA ASN A 23 -21.12 -0.70 -0.34
C ASN A 23 -19.93 0.18 0.10
N PRO A 24 -19.62 0.34 1.41
CA PRO A 24 -18.46 1.11 1.83
C PRO A 24 -17.25 0.57 1.08
N ASN A 25 -16.76 1.37 0.13
CA ASN A 25 -15.68 0.97 -0.76
C ASN A 25 -14.52 0.52 0.14
N PRO A 26 -14.06 -0.75 0.08
CA PRO A 26 -12.72 -1.03 0.54
C PRO A 26 -11.83 0.00 -0.16
N THR A 27 -10.95 0.66 0.61
CA THR A 27 -10.03 1.70 0.14
C THR A 27 -9.68 1.46 -1.33
N GLN A 28 -10.08 2.35 -2.26
CA GLN A 28 -10.22 2.07 -3.71
C GLN A 28 -8.94 1.49 -4.39
N TYR A 29 -7.81 1.52 -3.70
CA TYR A 29 -6.54 0.94 -4.11
C TYR A 29 -6.34 -0.54 -3.77
N GLN A 30 -7.22 -1.18 -2.98
CA GLN A 30 -7.03 -2.56 -2.51
C GLN A 30 -6.92 -3.58 -3.65
N GLN A 31 -7.55 -3.30 -4.79
CA GLN A 31 -7.46 -4.12 -6.01
C GLN A 31 -6.04 -4.23 -6.59
N TYR A 32 -5.15 -3.30 -6.24
CA TYR A 32 -3.76 -3.32 -6.70
C TYR A 32 -2.82 -4.09 -5.76
N ILE A 33 -3.32 -4.54 -4.61
CA ILE A 33 -2.55 -5.34 -3.65
C ILE A 33 -2.71 -6.82 -4.01
N PRO A 34 -1.62 -7.53 -4.37
CA PRO A 34 -1.70 -8.95 -4.64
C PRO A 34 -2.18 -9.74 -3.40
N LYS A 35 -2.77 -10.91 -3.64
CA LYS A 35 -3.10 -11.82 -2.54
C LYS A 35 -1.83 -12.21 -1.80
N HIS A 36 -1.93 -12.37 -0.48
CA HIS A 36 -0.80 -12.71 0.40
C HIS A 36 0.31 -11.66 0.43
N TRP A 37 -0.02 -10.39 0.19
CA TRP A 37 0.88 -9.27 0.42
C TRP A 37 0.31 -8.39 1.54
N LYS A 38 1.21 -7.77 2.32
CA LYS A 38 0.86 -6.79 3.36
C LYS A 38 1.31 -5.39 2.92
N ILE A 39 0.59 -4.38 3.37
CA ILE A 39 1.00 -2.97 3.22
C ILE A 39 1.94 -2.66 4.38
N LEU A 40 3.17 -2.24 4.08
CA LEU A 40 4.14 -1.75 5.06
C LEU A 40 3.94 -0.25 5.31
N GLU A 41 3.76 0.51 4.24
CA GLU A 41 3.66 1.96 4.31
C GLU A 41 2.61 2.50 3.35
N THR A 42 1.92 3.57 3.75
CA THR A 42 1.00 4.34 2.91
C THR A 42 1.35 5.81 3.06
N VAL A 43 1.90 6.38 1.99
CA VAL A 43 2.29 7.79 1.92
C VAL A 43 1.30 8.50 1.04
N LYS A 44 0.88 9.69 1.47
CA LYS A 44 -0.09 10.50 0.75
C LYS A 44 0.48 11.86 0.38
N GLY A 45 0.06 12.38 -0.76
CA GLY A 45 0.40 13.72 -1.18
C GLY A 45 0.16 13.91 -2.66
N ASP A 46 0.06 15.17 -3.08
CA ASP A 46 -0.17 15.54 -4.48
C ASP A 46 1.16 15.43 -5.27
N LEU A 47 1.29 14.35 -6.06
CA LEU A 47 2.50 14.05 -6.82
C LEU A 47 2.49 14.72 -8.19
N ASN A 48 1.34 14.73 -8.85
CA ASN A 48 1.19 15.27 -10.21
C ASN A 48 0.78 16.76 -10.24
N ARG A 49 0.54 17.36 -9.07
CA ARG A 49 0.15 18.77 -8.86
C ARG A 49 -1.23 19.11 -9.43
N ASP A 50 -2.16 18.16 -9.41
CA ASP A 50 -3.55 18.37 -9.84
C ASP A 50 -4.50 18.77 -8.69
N GLY A 51 -3.98 18.84 -7.46
CA GLY A 51 -4.74 19.18 -6.26
C GLY A 51 -5.50 18.00 -5.62
N LEU A 52 -5.36 16.79 -6.15
CA LEU A 52 -5.89 15.56 -5.57
C LEU A 52 -4.82 14.85 -4.73
N GLU A 53 -5.26 14.14 -3.69
CA GLU A 53 -4.36 13.41 -2.79
C GLU A 53 -3.99 12.05 -3.40
N ASP A 54 -2.84 11.97 -4.06
CA ASP A 54 -2.28 10.71 -4.56
C ASP A 54 -1.74 9.83 -3.42
N ILE A 55 -1.53 8.56 -3.72
CA ILE A 55 -1.00 7.57 -2.77
C ILE A 55 0.23 6.86 -3.34
N VAL A 56 1.23 6.67 -2.48
CA VAL A 56 2.31 5.70 -2.68
C VAL A 56 2.20 4.62 -1.62
N LEU A 57 2.25 3.35 -2.04
CA LEU A 57 2.23 2.20 -1.16
C LEU A 57 3.58 1.50 -1.22
N VAL A 58 4.11 1.11 -0.05
CA VAL A 58 5.13 0.07 0.04
C VAL A 58 4.40 -1.20 0.47
N ILE A 59 4.51 -2.24 -0.33
CA ILE A 59 3.94 -3.55 -0.05
C ILE A 59 5.03 -4.61 0.02
N GLU A 60 4.82 -5.62 0.85
CA GLU A 60 5.73 -6.75 1.02
C GLU A 60 4.95 -8.05 0.85
N GLU A 61 5.54 -9.01 0.15
CA GLU A 61 4.99 -10.36 0.11
C GLU A 61 4.97 -10.97 1.52
N ASN A 62 3.91 -11.72 1.85
CA ASN A 62 3.79 -12.44 3.11
C ASN A 62 3.86 -13.95 2.85
N ASN A 63 5.03 -14.40 2.35
CA ASN A 63 5.29 -15.80 2.06
C ASN A 63 6.25 -16.39 3.11
N PRO A 64 5.80 -17.36 3.91
CA PRO A 64 6.64 -17.96 4.97
C PRO A 64 7.87 -18.70 4.40
N LYS A 65 7.88 -19.07 3.11
CA LYS A 65 9.06 -19.69 2.47
C LYS A 65 10.23 -18.72 2.30
N ASN A 66 9.97 -17.41 2.37
CA ASN A 66 10.99 -16.36 2.29
C ASN A 66 11.40 -15.86 3.69
N ILE A 67 11.02 -16.59 4.75
CA ILE A 67 11.57 -16.39 6.10
C ILE A 67 12.63 -17.48 6.30
N LEU A 68 13.89 -17.08 6.35
CA LEU A 68 15.03 -17.98 6.47
C LEU A 68 15.53 -18.03 7.91
N SER A 69 15.86 -19.23 8.41
CA SER A 69 16.60 -19.36 9.68
C SER A 69 18.02 -18.87 9.50
N ASN A 70 18.54 -18.16 10.49
CA ASN A 70 19.91 -17.67 10.52
C ASN A 70 20.60 -18.06 11.83
N ASP A 71 21.64 -18.90 11.72
CA ASP A 71 22.45 -19.35 12.86
C ASP A 71 23.72 -18.48 13.05
N SER A 72 23.87 -17.40 12.28
CA SER A 72 25.00 -16.46 12.35
C SER A 72 24.67 -15.24 13.24
N LEU A 73 25.52 -14.21 13.19
CA LEU A 73 25.21 -12.91 13.80
C LEU A 73 23.97 -12.29 13.12
N GLY A 74 23.25 -11.42 13.84
CA GLY A 74 22.05 -10.74 13.36
C GLY A 74 20.76 -11.34 13.93
N SER A 75 19.65 -11.17 13.21
CA SER A 75 18.35 -11.74 13.59
C SER A 75 18.36 -13.26 13.39
N PRO A 76 17.72 -14.06 14.28
CA PRO A 76 17.59 -15.51 14.10
C PRO A 76 16.69 -15.90 12.92
N GLU A 77 15.82 -14.98 12.47
CA GLU A 77 14.99 -15.14 11.28
C GLU A 77 15.22 -13.95 10.34
N LEU A 78 15.45 -14.22 9.06
CA LEU A 78 15.65 -13.22 8.02
C LEU A 78 14.44 -13.20 7.09
N ASN A 79 13.74 -12.07 7.04
CA ASN A 79 12.66 -11.83 6.10
C ASN A 79 13.22 -11.30 4.77
N ILE A 80 13.31 -12.19 3.78
CA ILE A 80 13.76 -11.86 2.41
C ILE A 80 12.57 -11.73 1.43
N ASN A 81 11.35 -11.51 1.94
CA ASN A 81 10.19 -11.30 1.07
C ASN A 81 10.41 -10.09 0.15
N PRO A 82 10.09 -10.19 -1.15
CA PRO A 82 10.21 -9.07 -2.07
C PRO A 82 9.25 -7.95 -1.67
N ARG A 83 9.72 -6.71 -1.86
CA ARG A 83 8.92 -5.51 -1.70
C ARG A 83 8.56 -4.89 -3.04
N SER A 84 7.51 -4.09 -3.06
CA SER A 84 7.15 -3.29 -4.22
C SER A 84 6.64 -1.92 -3.80
N LEU A 85 7.03 -0.91 -4.57
CA LEU A 85 6.49 0.44 -4.48
C LEU A 85 5.42 0.62 -5.55
N LEU A 86 4.22 1.01 -5.13
CA LEU A 86 3.11 1.32 -6.04
C LEU A 86 2.82 2.82 -5.95
N VAL A 87 2.77 3.49 -7.10
CA VAL A 87 2.32 4.89 -7.19
C VAL A 87 0.92 4.88 -7.78
N LEU A 88 -0.03 5.53 -7.10
CA LEU A 88 -1.44 5.61 -7.48
C LEU A 88 -1.93 7.06 -7.51
N PHE A 89 -2.42 7.51 -8.66
CA PHE A 89 -3.00 8.84 -8.79
C PHE A 89 -4.47 8.79 -8.45
N LYS A 90 -4.94 9.83 -7.75
CA LYS A 90 -6.35 10.01 -7.46
C LYS A 90 -7.06 10.63 -8.67
N THR A 91 -8.23 10.11 -8.99
CA THR A 91 -9.15 10.66 -9.99
C THR A 91 -10.56 10.73 -9.43
N THR A 92 -11.50 11.26 -10.22
CA THR A 92 -12.93 11.26 -9.86
C THR A 92 -13.53 9.85 -9.86
N GLN A 93 -12.91 8.89 -10.57
CA GLN A 93 -13.33 7.49 -10.61
C GLN A 93 -12.66 6.62 -9.53
N GLY A 94 -11.56 7.08 -8.94
CA GLY A 94 -10.88 6.38 -7.84
C GLY A 94 -9.36 6.48 -7.92
N TYR A 95 -8.66 5.49 -7.37
CA TYR A 95 -7.20 5.41 -7.52
C TYR A 95 -6.82 4.62 -8.76
N HIS A 96 -5.87 5.13 -9.53
CA HIS A 96 -5.30 4.47 -10.72
C HIS A 96 -3.82 4.22 -10.52
N LEU A 97 -3.39 2.97 -10.66
CA LEU A 97 -1.97 2.61 -10.64
C LEU A 97 -1.29 3.17 -11.91
N ILE A 98 -0.25 3.97 -11.71
CA ILE A 98 0.52 4.60 -12.81
C ILE A 98 1.95 4.08 -12.87
N SER A 99 2.49 3.58 -11.76
CA SER A 99 3.82 2.99 -11.74
C SER A 99 3.96 1.95 -10.64
N LYS A 100 4.79 0.95 -10.91
CA LYS A 100 5.17 -0.12 -10.00
C LYS A 100 6.68 -0.32 -10.09
N ASN A 101 7.37 -0.31 -8.96
CA ASN A 101 8.77 -0.70 -8.84
C ASN A 101 8.87 -1.94 -7.94
N GLN A 102 9.61 -2.97 -8.36
CA GLN A 102 9.77 -4.25 -7.65
C GLN A 102 11.21 -4.47 -7.16
N GLN A 103 11.99 -3.40 -7.06
CA GLN A 103 13.42 -3.40 -6.74
C GLN A 103 13.71 -2.74 -5.38
N LEU A 104 12.69 -2.57 -4.54
CA LEU A 104 12.94 -2.20 -3.15
C LEU A 104 13.65 -3.34 -2.42
N PRO A 105 14.64 -3.04 -1.55
CA PRO A 105 15.29 -4.07 -0.76
C PRO A 105 14.27 -4.72 0.20
N SER A 106 14.45 -6.02 0.45
CA SER A 106 13.73 -6.74 1.51
C SER A 106 14.09 -6.22 2.90
N GLU A 107 13.36 -6.67 3.91
CA GLU A 107 13.63 -6.34 5.33
C GLU A 107 15.04 -6.77 5.74
N ASN A 108 15.46 -7.96 5.32
CA ASN A 108 16.80 -8.48 5.58
C ASN A 108 17.48 -8.94 4.29
N ASP A 109 18.79 -9.21 4.38
CA ASP A 109 19.63 -9.72 3.30
C ASP A 109 20.31 -11.02 3.78
N ALA A 110 20.18 -12.09 2.99
CA ALA A 110 20.76 -13.39 3.32
C ALA A 110 22.30 -13.39 3.21
N ASP A 111 22.87 -12.57 2.32
CA ASP A 111 24.32 -12.41 2.16
C ASP A 111 24.89 -11.43 3.20
N SER A 112 24.02 -10.63 3.84
CA SER A 112 24.38 -9.70 4.91
C SER A 112 23.38 -9.74 6.09
N PRO A 113 23.34 -10.81 6.90
CA PRO A 113 22.34 -11.03 7.97
C PRO A 113 22.25 -9.96 9.06
N CYS A 114 23.29 -9.13 9.15
CA CYS A 114 23.40 -8.03 10.10
C CYS A 114 22.83 -6.70 9.58
N LEU A 115 22.41 -6.66 8.31
CA LEU A 115 21.79 -5.48 7.71
C LEU A 115 20.44 -5.22 8.39
N ALA A 116 20.32 -4.05 9.02
CA ALA A 116 19.04 -3.54 9.50
C ALA A 116 18.13 -3.20 8.31
N ASP A 117 16.82 -3.20 8.51
CA ASP A 117 15.87 -2.95 7.43
C ASP A 117 16.15 -1.60 6.76
N PRO A 118 16.50 -1.55 5.46
CA PRO A 118 16.81 -0.28 4.80
C PRO A 118 15.63 0.71 4.75
N LEU A 119 14.41 0.25 4.98
CA LEU A 119 13.20 1.08 5.06
C LEU A 119 12.71 1.30 6.50
N GLU A 120 13.45 0.83 7.50
CA GLU A 120 13.18 1.14 8.91
C GLU A 120 13.09 2.67 9.10
N ASP A 121 12.20 3.11 9.98
CA ASP A 121 11.94 4.52 10.31
C ASP A 121 11.29 5.41 9.22
N GLY A 122 10.68 4.83 8.18
CA GLY A 122 9.80 5.57 7.25
C GLY A 122 10.56 6.31 6.15
N GLY A 123 11.10 5.53 5.21
CA GLY A 123 11.93 6.02 4.12
C GLY A 123 11.17 6.68 2.95
N VAL A 124 9.85 6.59 2.88
CA VAL A 124 9.08 7.08 1.72
C VAL A 124 8.32 8.35 2.06
N THR A 125 8.53 9.42 1.28
CA THR A 125 7.82 10.69 1.48
C THR A 125 7.40 11.32 0.16
N ILE A 126 6.32 12.10 0.23
CA ILE A 126 5.89 12.98 -0.87
C ILE A 126 6.04 14.42 -0.40
N SER A 127 6.78 15.22 -1.15
CA SER A 127 6.95 16.65 -0.83
C SER A 127 7.03 17.47 -2.10
N LYS A 128 6.12 18.44 -2.26
CA LYS A 128 6.11 19.40 -3.40
C LYS A 128 6.08 18.72 -4.78
N GLY A 129 5.30 17.65 -4.93
CA GLY A 129 5.23 16.88 -6.17
C GLY A 129 6.45 15.99 -6.44
N ILE A 130 7.25 15.68 -5.41
CA ILE A 130 8.41 14.81 -5.52
C ILE A 130 8.24 13.64 -4.57
N LEU A 131 8.28 12.42 -5.12
CA LEU A 131 8.45 11.20 -4.35
C LEU A 131 9.93 11.06 -3.98
N LYS A 132 10.22 10.95 -2.68
CA LYS A 132 11.56 10.68 -2.14
C LYS A 132 11.54 9.31 -1.48
N ILE A 133 12.57 8.53 -1.75
CA ILE A 133 12.81 7.24 -1.13
C ILE A 133 14.20 7.33 -0.49
N ASN A 134 14.26 7.19 0.82
CA ASN A 134 15.49 7.14 1.61
C ASN A 134 15.69 5.69 2.06
N LEU A 135 16.89 5.16 1.82
CA LEU A 135 17.27 3.81 2.21
C LEU A 135 18.44 3.89 3.19
N HIS A 136 18.23 3.39 4.40
CA HIS A 136 19.16 3.45 5.52
C HIS A 136 19.96 2.15 5.62
N TYR A 137 21.11 2.08 4.95
CA TYR A 137 21.98 0.90 5.02
C TYR A 137 22.88 0.95 6.25
N TRP A 138 22.53 0.15 7.27
CA TRP A 138 23.25 0.05 8.54
C TRP A 138 23.50 -1.41 8.94
N LEU A 139 24.73 -1.72 9.35
CA LEU A 139 25.09 -3.06 9.85
C LEU A 139 25.11 -3.07 11.37
N SER A 140 24.25 -3.88 11.98
CA SER A 140 24.05 -3.93 13.44
C SER A 140 25.11 -4.72 14.21
N CYS A 141 25.85 -5.61 13.54
CA CYS A 141 26.80 -6.52 14.19
C CYS A 141 28.20 -5.93 14.43
N GLY A 142 28.31 -4.61 14.61
CA GLY A 142 29.56 -3.96 14.96
C GLY A 142 29.90 -4.11 16.46
N SER A 143 31.19 -4.27 16.78
CA SER A 143 31.66 -4.21 18.16
C SER A 143 31.97 -2.78 18.60
N TRP A 144 31.66 -2.42 19.85
CA TRP A 144 32.15 -1.21 20.50
C TRP A 144 33.38 -1.53 21.36
N TYR A 145 34.58 -1.54 20.77
CA TYR A 145 35.83 -1.59 21.54
C TYR A 145 36.54 -0.23 21.48
N VAL A 146 36.82 0.32 22.66
CA VAL A 146 37.72 1.45 22.86
C VAL A 146 38.82 0.99 23.82
N THR A 147 40.01 0.71 23.30
CA THR A 147 41.18 0.38 24.13
C THR A 147 41.86 1.65 24.61
N HIS A 148 41.79 1.92 25.91
CA HIS A 148 42.66 2.89 26.58
C HIS A 148 43.89 2.13 27.09
N ASN A 149 45.02 2.25 26.40
CA ASN A 149 46.31 1.90 26.98
C ASN A 149 46.79 3.12 27.79
N THR A 150 47.06 2.92 29.08
CA THR A 150 47.70 3.91 29.96
C THR A 150 49.15 3.57 30.15
#